data_AF-A0A5E4RRW7-F1
#
_entry.id   AF-A0A5E4RRW7-F1
#
_cell.length_a   1.000
_cell.length_b   1.000
_cell.length_c   1.000
_cell.angle_alpha   90.00
_cell.angle_beta   90.00
_cell.angle_gamma   90.00
#
_symmetry.space_group_name_H-M   'P 1'
#
loop_
_entity.id
_entity.type
_entity.pdbx_description
1 polymer ?
#
loop_
_entity_poly.entity_id
_entity_poly.type
_entity_poly.pdbx_seq_one_letter_code
_entity_poly.pdbx_strand_id
1 'polypeptide(L)'
;MIATPKLRILDILQRQGISMKTGRPYDMRTAQCALTQTTSEGVKTVVGTVTLPEALKDTEPGDYLAEFAFAQSIDGQLVPRIVALQPYAPSARAGDPTKPAK
;
A
#
# COMPACT_ATOMS: atom_id res chain seq x y z
N MET A 1 -5.57 14.92 -15.12
CA MET A 1 -4.56 14.57 -14.09
C MET A 1 -5.08 13.35 -13.36
N ILE A 2 -4.40 12.20 -13.47
CA ILE A 2 -4.77 11.01 -12.70
C ILE A 2 -4.20 11.22 -11.30
N ALA A 3 -5.07 11.42 -10.31
CA ALA A 3 -4.63 11.58 -8.92
C ALA A 3 -4.14 10.23 -8.39
N THR A 4 -2.94 10.20 -7.79
CA THR A 4 -2.42 9.01 -7.11
C THR A 4 -3.38 8.60 -6.00
N PRO A 5 -3.92 7.37 -6.01
CA PRO A 5 -4.94 6.99 -5.05
C PRO A 5 -4.36 6.87 -3.64
N LYS A 6 -5.19 7.19 -2.64
CA LYS A 6 -4.83 7.05 -1.23
C LYS A 6 -4.97 5.58 -0.81
N LEU A 7 -3.89 5.00 -0.31
CA LEU A 7 -3.84 3.66 0.24
C LEU A 7 -3.59 3.75 1.75
N ARG A 8 -4.49 3.18 2.54
CA ARG A 8 -4.28 3.00 3.99
C ARG A 8 -3.87 1.57 4.27
N ILE A 9 -2.66 1.37 4.76
CA ILE A 9 -2.15 0.08 5.23
C ILE A 9 -2.54 -0.07 6.69
N LEU A 10 -3.28 -1.13 7.01
CA LEU A 10 -3.80 -1.43 8.33
C LEU A 10 -2.86 -2.35 9.11
N ASP A 11 -2.36 -3.37 8.44
CA ASP A 11 -1.45 -4.37 9.00
C ASP A 11 -0.60 -5.00 7.90
N ILE A 12 0.53 -5.59 8.26
CA ILE A 12 1.44 -6.27 7.36
C ILE A 12 1.75 -7.66 7.90
N LEU A 13 1.26 -8.67 7.18
CA LEU A 13 1.51 -10.07 7.52
C LEU A 13 2.82 -10.53 6.89
N GLN A 14 3.74 -10.99 7.72
CA GLN A 14 4.98 -11.60 7.28
C GLN A 14 4.82 -13.12 7.14
N ARG A 15 5.28 -13.67 6.01
CA ARG A 15 5.40 -15.10 5.76
C ARG A 15 6.79 -15.42 5.27
N GLN A 16 7.57 -16.10 6.10
CA GLN A 16 8.94 -16.50 5.78
C GLN A 16 9.10 -18.02 5.87
N GLY A 17 10.02 -18.56 5.09
CA GLY A 17 10.33 -19.99 5.12
C GLY A 17 11.23 -20.42 3.97
N ILE A 18 11.31 -21.73 3.74
CA ILE A 18 12.03 -22.31 2.60
C ILE A 18 10.99 -22.88 1.63
N SER A 19 11.08 -22.50 0.36
CA SER A 19 10.21 -23.02 -0.68
C SER A 19 10.47 -24.51 -0.87
N MET A 20 9.44 -25.34 -0.67
CA MET A 20 9.55 -26.78 -0.93
C MET A 20 9.81 -27.09 -2.42
N LYS A 21 9.41 -26.19 -3.33
CA LYS A 21 9.57 -26.39 -4.77
C LYS A 21 10.99 -26.08 -5.26
N THR A 22 11.64 -25.05 -4.69
CA THR A 22 12.92 -24.52 -5.20
C THR A 22 14.06 -24.62 -4.20
N GLY A 23 13.79 -24.97 -2.94
CA GLY A 23 14.76 -24.97 -1.85
C GLY A 23 15.26 -23.57 -1.44
N ARG A 24 14.71 -22.50 -2.03
CA ARG A 24 15.16 -21.13 -1.76
C ARG A 24 14.42 -20.53 -0.58
N PRO A 25 15.10 -19.75 0.29
CA PRO A 25 14.41 -18.97 1.30
C PRO A 25 13.48 -17.95 0.63
N TYR A 26 12.32 -17.74 1.23
CA TYR A 26 11.39 -16.69 0.86
C TYR A 26 10.99 -15.89 2.10
N ASP A 27 10.76 -14.61 1.88
CA ASP A 27 10.18 -13.69 2.86
C ASP A 27 9.20 -12.79 2.11
N MET A 28 7.91 -13.02 2.35
CA MET A 28 6.81 -12.32 1.71
C MET A 28 6.11 -11.45 2.74
N ARG A 29 5.93 -10.17 2.43
CA ARG A 29 5.13 -9.24 3.22
C ARG A 29 3.84 -8.93 2.48
N THR A 30 2.71 -9.21 3.12
CA THR A 30 1.37 -8.96 2.55
C THR A 30 0.69 -7.89 3.40
N ALA A 31 0.48 -6.73 2.80
CA ALA A 31 -0.26 -5.64 3.42
C ALA A 31 -1.77 -5.90 3.34
N GLN A 32 -2.46 -5.70 4.45
CA GLN A 32 -3.91 -5.54 4.51
C GLN A 32 -4.23 -4.05 4.39
N CYS A 33 -5.02 -3.67 3.39
CA CYS A 33 -5.16 -2.26 3.03
C CYS A 33 -6.55 -1.87 2.55
N ALA A 34 -6.86 -0.58 2.70
CA ALA A 34 -8.02 0.08 2.11
C ALA A 34 -7.55 1.11 1.07
N LEU A 35 -7.99 0.95 -0.18
CA LEU A 35 -7.67 1.83 -1.30
C LEU A 35 -8.86 2.75 -1.58
N THR A 36 -8.66 4.06 -1.45
CA THR A 36 -9.62 5.07 -1.90
C THR A 36 -9.25 5.52 -3.30
N GLN A 37 -10.15 5.26 -4.25
CA GLN A 37 -9.97 5.55 -5.66
C GLN A 37 -11.17 6.30 -6.23
N THR A 38 -10.90 7.17 -7.20
CA THR A 38 -11.95 7.84 -7.98
C THR A 38 -12.20 7.04 -9.25
N THR A 39 -13.43 6.58 -9.44
CA THR A 39 -13.90 5.94 -10.67
C THR A 39 -14.88 6.85 -11.41
N SER A 40 -15.33 6.44 -12.59
CA SER A 40 -16.41 7.12 -13.32
C SER A 40 -17.72 7.20 -12.54
N GLU A 41 -17.91 6.33 -11.54
CA GLU A 41 -19.10 6.26 -10.69
C GLU A 41 -18.98 7.09 -9.41
N GLY A 42 -17.81 7.70 -9.17
CA GLY A 42 -17.52 8.50 -7.99
C GLY A 42 -16.34 7.97 -7.16
N VAL A 43 -16.26 8.42 -5.91
CA VAL A 43 -15.20 7.99 -4.98
C VAL A 43 -15.64 6.68 -4.31
N LYS A 44 -14.79 5.65 -4.40
CA LYS A 44 -15.02 4.34 -3.79
C LYS A 44 -13.82 3.93 -2.95
N THR A 45 -14.10 3.32 -1.80
CA THR A 45 -13.07 2.63 -1.00
C THR A 45 -13.21 1.13 -1.19
N VAL A 46 -12.09 0.47 -1.52
CA VAL A 46 -11.99 -0.98 -1.70
C VAL A 46 -11.03 -1.53 -0.66
N VAL A 47 -11.46 -2.56 0.08
CA VAL A 47 -10.61 -3.26 1.06
C VAL A 47 -10.05 -4.53 0.42
N GLY A 48 -8.76 -4.77 0.61
CA GLY A 48 -8.09 -5.92 0.01
C GLY A 48 -6.72 -6.18 0.63
N THR A 49 -5.98 -7.07 -0.03
CA THR A 49 -4.58 -7.38 0.33
C THR A 49 -3.68 -7.22 -0.89
N VAL A 50 -2.44 -6.86 -0.63
CA VAL A 50 -1.42 -6.69 -1.67
C VAL A 50 -0.07 -7.15 -1.14
N THR A 51 0.68 -7.89 -1.97
CA THR A 51 2.05 -8.26 -1.65
C THR A 51 2.96 -7.07 -1.89
N LEU A 52 3.73 -6.69 -0.88
CA LEU A 52 4.74 -5.64 -0.99
C LEU A 52 5.95 -6.17 -1.76
N PRO A 53 6.48 -5.41 -2.74
CA PRO A 53 7.75 -5.76 -3.38
C PRO A 53 8.91 -5.64 -2.38
N GLU A 54 10.04 -6.26 -2.71
CA GLU A 54 11.25 -6.26 -1.87
C GLU A 54 11.63 -4.84 -1.38
N ALA A 55 11.60 -3.88 -2.29
CA ALA A 55 11.94 -2.48 -2.03
C ALA A 55 11.02 -1.78 -1.01
N LEU A 56 9.84 -2.33 -0.77
CA LEU A 56 8.83 -1.77 0.14
C LEU A 56 8.56 -2.68 1.34
N LYS A 57 9.42 -3.67 1.60
CA LYS A 57 9.22 -4.60 2.71
C LYS A 57 9.09 -3.87 4.05
N ASP A 58 9.97 -2.92 4.33
CA ASP A 58 10.01 -2.19 5.60
C ASP A 58 9.01 -1.04 5.72
N THR A 59 7.98 -1.06 4.86
CA THR A 59 6.83 -0.17 5.01
C THR A 59 6.14 -0.46 6.35
N GLU A 60 5.75 0.58 7.08
CA GLU A 60 4.95 0.48 8.30
C GLU A 60 3.46 0.75 8.01
N PRO A 61 2.53 0.27 8.83
CA PRO A 61 1.13 0.65 8.75
C PRO A 61 0.95 2.17 8.77
N GLY A 62 0.08 2.69 7.90
CA GLY A 62 -0.06 4.13 7.70
C GLY A 62 -0.85 4.52 6.46
N ASP A 63 -1.00 5.82 6.24
CA ASP A 63 -1.63 6.39 5.05
C ASP A 63 -0.54 6.72 4.02
N TYR A 64 -0.74 6.30 2.78
CA TYR A 64 0.19 6.47 1.66
C TYR A 64 -0.53 6.92 0.39
N LEU A 65 0.21 7.56 -0.51
CA LEU A 65 -0.12 7.65 -1.92
C LEU A 65 0.56 6.47 -2.63
N ALA A 66 -0.23 5.62 -3.28
CA ALA A 66 0.27 4.40 -3.89
C ALA A 66 0.33 4.51 -5.41
N GLU A 67 1.52 4.21 -5.96
CA GLU A 67 1.70 4.07 -7.40
C GLU A 67 1.62 2.60 -7.79
N PHE A 68 0.84 2.33 -8.85
CA PHE A 68 0.62 0.99 -9.37
C PHE A 68 1.17 0.86 -10.79
N ALA A 69 1.83 -0.25 -11.07
CA ALA A 69 2.16 -0.68 -12.41
C ALA A 69 1.53 -2.05 -12.68
N PHE A 70 1.24 -2.34 -13.95
CA PHE A 70 0.79 -3.67 -14.35
C PHE A 70 2.00 -4.60 -14.48
N ALA A 71 1.86 -5.80 -13.95
CA ALA A 71 2.80 -6.90 -14.11
C ALA A 71 2.06 -8.15 -14.59
N GLN A 72 2.79 -9.09 -15.19
CA GLN A 72 2.24 -10.38 -15.55
C GLN A 72 2.16 -11.30 -14.32
N SER A 73 1.02 -11.97 -14.12
CA SER A 73 0.84 -13.02 -13.13
C SER A 73 1.47 -14.34 -13.60
N ILE A 74 1.56 -15.32 -12.71
CA ILE A 74 2.07 -16.65 -13.07
C ILE A 74 1.19 -17.35 -14.11
N ASP A 75 -0.10 -17.02 -14.14
CA ASP A 75 -1.10 -17.52 -15.08
C ASP A 75 -1.20 -16.66 -16.36
N GLY A 76 -0.27 -15.72 -16.54
CA GLY A 76 -0.17 -14.87 -17.73
C GLY A 76 -1.10 -13.64 -17.74
N GLN A 77 -1.84 -13.37 -16.66
CA GLN A 77 -2.79 -12.26 -16.58
C GLN A 77 -2.11 -10.94 -16.22
N LEU A 78 -2.59 -9.81 -16.74
CA LEU A 78 -2.15 -8.49 -16.29
C LEU A 78 -2.78 -8.17 -14.93
N VAL A 79 -1.94 -7.96 -13.92
CA VAL A 79 -2.34 -7.63 -12.55
C VAL A 79 -1.66 -6.37 -12.06
N PRO A 80 -2.37 -5.47 -11.36
CA PRO A 80 -1.76 -4.29 -10.76
C PRO A 80 -0.89 -4.68 -9.57
N ARG A 81 0.28 -4.07 -9.45
CA ARG A 81 1.21 -4.21 -8.32
C ARG A 81 1.69 -2.84 -7.87
N ILE A 82 1.92 -2.69 -6.57
CA ILE A 82 2.49 -1.47 -6.01
C ILE A 82 3.97 -1.39 -6.41
N VAL A 83 4.37 -0.23 -6.91
CA VAL A 83 5.78 0.06 -7.27
C VAL A 83 6.38 1.15 -6.40
N ALA A 84 5.56 2.05 -5.85
CA ALA A 84 6.01 3.07 -4.90
C ALA A 84 4.91 3.38 -3.88
N LEU A 85 5.35 3.74 -2.67
CA LEU A 85 4.51 4.26 -1.60
C LEU A 85 5.14 5.55 -1.10
N GLN A 86 4.39 6.65 -1.22
CA GLN A 86 4.79 7.92 -0.64
C GLN A 86 3.95 8.15 0.62
N PRO A 87 4.54 8.43 1.79
CA PRO A 87 3.79 8.75 2.99
C PRO A 87 2.81 9.90 2.72
N TYR A 88 1.54 9.68 3.03
CA TYR A 88 0.52 10.71 2.94
C TYR A 88 0.59 11.56 4.21
N ALA A 89 1.36 12.65 4.14
CA ALA A 89 1.24 13.72 5.13
C ALA A 89 0.02 14.56 4.73
N PRO A 90 -1.11 14.50 5.46
CA PRO A 90 -2.08 15.58 5.33
C PRO A 90 -1.30 16.83 5.70
N SER A 91 -1.14 17.76 4.75
CA SER A 91 -0.61 19.09 5.04
C SER A 91 -1.32 19.55 6.31
N ALA A 92 -0.58 19.69 7.41
CA ALA A 92 -1.10 20.37 8.57
C ALA A 92 -1.60 21.71 8.03
N ARG A 93 -2.92 21.89 7.99
CA ARG A 93 -3.46 23.22 7.78
C ARG A 93 -2.88 24.03 8.93
N ALA A 94 -2.06 25.02 8.58
CA ALA A 94 -1.81 26.13 9.45
C ALA A 94 -3.16 26.63 9.98
N GLY A 95 -3.34 26.53 11.29
CA GLY A 95 -4.58 26.89 11.96
C GLY A 95 -5.03 25.83 12.95
N ASP A 96 -4.38 25.76 14.10
CA ASP A 96 -5.10 26.01 15.35
C ASP A 96 -4.14 26.56 16.42
N PRO A 97 -4.41 27.76 16.98
CA PRO A 97 -3.58 28.42 17.96
C PRO A 97 -3.78 27.83 19.35
N THR A 98 -2.72 27.84 20.16
CA THR A 98 -2.72 27.89 21.63
C THR A 98 -3.72 27.00 22.39
N LYS A 99 -3.16 26.04 23.16
CA LYS A 99 -3.75 25.69 24.46
C LYS A 99 -2.74 26.05 25.56
N PRO A 100 -3.15 26.79 26.61
CA PRO A 100 -2.23 27.38 27.58
C PRO A 100 -1.66 26.33 28.52
N ALA A 101 -0.43 26.60 28.96
CA ALA A 101 0.25 25.89 30.02
C ALA A 101 -0.54 25.96 31.34
N LYS A 102 -0.50 24.86 32.09
CA LYS A 102 -0.80 24.82 33.52
C LYS A 102 0.41 24.27 34.25
#